data_AF-A0A327NT10-F1
#
_entry.id   AF-A0A327NT10-F1
#
_cell.length_a   1.000
_cell.length_b   1.000
_cell.length_c   1.000
_cell.angle_alpha   90.00
_cell.angle_beta   90.00
_cell.angle_gamma   90.00
#
_symmetry.space_group_name_H-M   'P 1'
#
loop_
_entity.id
_entity.type
_entity.pdbx_description
1 polymer ?
#
loop_
_entity_poly.entity_id
_entity_poly.type
_entity_poly.pdbx_seq_one_letter_code
_entity_poly.pdbx_strand_id
1 'polypeptide(L)' 'MRIVIDTNVLLAALPKASRFRDIITALVSRKIELAVSTAILLEYQEILSRKTNATVANNFLEFLTKLPGVVRVDTPFT' A
#
# COMPACT_ATOMS: atom_id res chain seq x y z
N MET A 1 -10.00 5.45 11.14
CA MET A 1 -8.93 6.47 11.10
C MET A 1 -8.24 6.38 9.74
N ARG A 2 -8.11 7.50 9.01
CA ARG A 2 -7.48 7.54 7.69
C ARG A 2 -6.02 7.99 7.81
N ILE A 3 -5.12 7.28 7.16
CA ILE A 3 -3.67 7.48 7.25
C ILE A 3 -3.03 7.37 5.88
N VAL A 4 -1.85 7.98 5.74
CA VAL A 4 -0.92 7.75 4.63
C VAL A 4 0.29 7.03 5.24
N ILE A 5 0.76 5.98 4.59
CA ILE A 5 1.90 5.17 5.05
C ILE A 5 3.04 5.33 4.02
N ASP A 6 4.29 5.18 4.44
CA ASP A 6 5.44 5.12 3.52
C ASP A 6 5.57 3.73 2.87
N THR A 7 6.04 3.67 1.61
CA THR A 7 6.26 2.42 0.87
C THR A 7 7.10 1.42 1.66
N ASN A 8 8.18 1.87 2.31
CA ASN A 8 9.09 0.99 3.02
C ASN A 8 8.42 0.32 4.23
N VAL A 9 7.56 1.06 4.94
CA VAL A 9 6.80 0.53 6.09
C VAL A 9 5.79 -0.51 5.61
N LEU A 10 5.09 -0.22 4.52
CA LEU A 10 4.10 -1.13 3.94
C LEU A 10 4.76 -2.43 3.43
N LEU A 11 5.95 -2.32 2.83
CA LEU A 11 6.74 -3.48 2.41
C LEU A 11 7.23 -4.29 3.58
N ALA A 12 7.74 -3.63 4.61
CA ALA A 12 8.16 -4.29 5.83
C ALA A 12 6.99 -5.04 6.49
N ALA A 13 5.75 -4.58 6.36
CA ALA A 13 4.55 -5.21 6.91
C ALA A 13 4.03 -6.43 6.12
N LEU A 14 4.51 -6.66 4.90
CA LEU A 14 3.99 -7.70 4.01
C LEU A 14 4.28 -9.13 4.49
N PRO A 15 5.51 -9.50 4.91
CA PRO A 15 5.79 -10.84 5.39
C PRO A 15 4.90 -11.21 6.56
N LYS A 16 4.35 -12.42 6.59
CA LYS A 16 3.50 -12.89 7.69
C LYS A 16 4.20 -12.84 9.06
N ALA A 17 5.52 -13.08 9.08
CA ALA A 17 6.35 -13.02 10.27
C ALA A 17 6.82 -11.59 10.64
N SER A 18 6.38 -10.58 9.89
CA SER A 18 6.77 -9.20 10.16
C SER A 18 6.23 -8.70 11.49
N ARG A 19 7.07 -7.97 12.24
CA ARG A 19 6.62 -7.20 13.41
C ARG A 19 5.54 -6.16 13.09
N PHE A 20 5.43 -5.75 11.82
CA PHE A 20 4.47 -4.75 11.34
C PHE A 20 3.23 -5.38 10.69
N ARG A 21 3.06 -6.71 10.79
CA ARG A 21 1.96 -7.43 10.14
C ARG A 21 0.58 -6.91 10.52
N ASP A 22 0.44 -6.33 11.71
CA ASP A 22 -0.79 -5.73 12.21
C ASP A 22 -1.32 -4.61 11.30
N ILE A 23 -0.45 -3.90 10.57
CA ILE A 23 -0.88 -2.90 9.57
C ILE A 23 -1.75 -3.57 8.50
N ILE A 24 -1.29 -4.70 7.94
CA ILE A 24 -2.04 -5.43 6.91
C ILE A 24 -3.35 -5.98 7.49
N THR A 25 -3.30 -6.57 8.69
CA THR A 25 -4.50 -7.09 9.37
C THR A 25 -5.52 -5.99 9.63
N ALA A 26 -5.06 -4.81 10.03
CA ALA A 26 -5.92 -3.65 10.28
C ALA A 26 -6.54 -3.09 8.99
N LEU A 27 -5.81 -3.12 7.86
CA LEU A 27 -6.35 -2.78 6.53
C LEU A 27 -7.39 -3.80 6.04
N VAL A 28 -7.11 -5.10 6.22
CA VAL A 28 -8.04 -6.18 5.84
C VAL A 28 -9.34 -6.08 6.65
N SER A 29 -9.24 -5.80 7.95
CA SER A 29 -10.39 -5.67 8.86
C SER A 29 -11.05 -4.28 8.87
N ARG A 30 -10.61 -3.35 7.99
CA ARG A 30 -11.08 -1.95 7.93
C ARG A 30 -11.00 -1.18 9.25
N LYS A 31 -10.08 -1.54 10.14
CA LYS A 31 -9.80 -0.77 11.37
C LYS A 31 -9.10 0.56 11.07
N ILE A 32 -8.34 0.59 9.97
CA ILE A 32 -7.71 1.79 9.41
C ILE A 32 -8.02 1.88 7.92
N GLU A 33 -7.93 3.10 7.39
CA GLU A 33 -7.99 3.36 5.95
C GLU A 33 -6.65 3.91 5.48
N LEU A 34 -6.01 3.24 4.52
CA LEU A 34 -4.85 3.76 3.81
C LEU A 34 -5.33 4.57 2.61
N ALA A 35 -5.08 5.88 2.66
CA ALA A 35 -5.30 6.77 1.53
C ALA A 35 -4.13 6.67 0.54
N VAL A 36 -4.44 6.38 -0.72
CA VAL A 36 -3.47 6.37 -1.82
C VAL A 36 -3.98 7.23 -2.96
N SER A 37 -3.10 8.01 -3.58
CA SER A 37 -3.37 8.69 -4.85
C SER A 37 -2.69 7.93 -5.99
N THR A 38 -3.07 8.23 -7.23
CA THR A 38 -2.38 7.67 -8.40
C THR A 38 -0.88 8.01 -8.39
N ALA A 39 -0.50 9.23 -7.98
CA ALA A 39 0.90 9.62 -7.86
C ALA A 39 1.67 8.79 -6.82
N ILE A 40 1.07 8.54 -5.65
CA ILE A 40 1.65 7.68 -4.60
C ILE A 40 1.83 6.25 -5.13
N LEU A 41 0.84 5.69 -5.82
CA LEU A 41 0.95 4.34 -6.36
C LEU A 41 2.04 4.19 -7.43
N LEU A 42 2.25 5.22 -8.26
CA LEU A 42 3.33 5.24 -9.26
C LEU A 42 4.70 5.32 -8.60
N GLU A 43 4.86 6.18 -7.60
CA GLU A 43 6.11 6.26 -6.82
C GLU A 43 6.42 4.93 -6.14
N TYR A 44 5.39 4.29 -5.56
CA TYR A 44 5.53 2.98 -4.95
C TYR A 44 6.02 1.96 -5.97
N GLN A 45 5.41 1.93 -7.17
CA GLN A 45 5.80 1.02 -8.25
C GLN A 45 7.27 1.17 -8.61
N GLU A 46 7.75 2.41 -8.74
CA GLU A 46 9.12 2.74 -9.09
C GLU A 46 10.11 2.26 -8.01
N ILE A 47 9.86 2.62 -6.75
CA ILE A 47 10.71 2.23 -5.61
C ILE A 47 10.75 0.70 -5.45
N LEU A 48 9.60 0.05 -5.59
CA LEU A 48 9.47 -1.39 -5.50
C LEU A 48 10.21 -2.13 -6.61
N SER A 49 10.06 -1.66 -7.84
CA SER A 49 10.70 -2.27 -9.00
C SER A 49 12.23 -2.19 -8.86
N ARG A 50 12.75 -1.08 -8.32
CA ARG A 50 14.19 -0.89 -8.04
C ARG A 50 14.70 -1.83 -6.94
N LYS A 51 13.92 -2.07 -5.89
CA LYS A 51 14.31 -2.92 -4.75
C LYS A 51 14.07 -4.41 -4.99
N THR A 52 13.21 -4.76 -5.93
CA THR A 52 12.79 -6.13 -6.21
C THR A 52 12.87 -6.41 -7.72
N ASN A 53 11.73 -6.48 -8.40
CA ASN A 53 11.58 -6.51 -9.84
C ASN A 53 10.17 -6.04 -10.22
N ALA A 54 9.95 -5.75 -11.50
CA ALA A 54 8.67 -5.22 -12.00
C ALA A 54 7.48 -6.14 -11.70
N THR A 55 7.65 -7.46 -11.82
CA THR A 55 6.59 -8.44 -11.55
C THR A 55 6.15 -8.39 -10.08
N VAL A 56 7.09 -8.38 -9.14
CA VAL A 56 6.82 -8.28 -7.71
C VAL A 56 6.17 -6.95 -7.35
N ALA A 57 6.65 -5.85 -7.93
CA ALA A 57 6.07 -4.52 -7.72
C ALA A 57 4.60 -4.45 -8.18
N ASN A 58 4.31 -4.97 -9.38
CA ASN A 58 2.95 -4.98 -9.94
C ASN A 58 2.01 -5.84 -9.10
N ASN A 59 2.42 -7.06 -8.76
CA ASN A 59 1.62 -7.95 -7.92
C ASN A 59 1.33 -7.34 -6.55
N PHE A 60 2.31 -6.62 -5.98
CA PHE A 60 2.14 -5.92 -4.71
C PHE A 60 1.10 -4.80 -4.79
N LEU A 61 1.17 -3.95 -5.81
CA LEU A 61 0.20 -2.86 -5.98
C LEU A 61 -1.20 -3.39 -6.28
N GLU A 62 -1.31 -4.45 -7.06
CA GLU A 62 -2.58 -5.12 -7.31
C GLU A 62 -3.16 -5.70 -6.02
N PHE A 63 -2.33 -6.37 -5.21
CA PHE A 63 -2.74 -6.85 -3.90
C PHE A 63 -3.19 -5.71 -2.98
N LEU A 64 -2.41 -4.64 -2.90
CA LEU A 64 -2.68 -3.49 -2.04
C LEU A 64 -4.01 -2.82 -2.38
N THR A 65 -4.24 -2.53 -3.66
CA THR A 65 -5.46 -1.84 -4.12
C THR A 65 -6.73 -2.69 -3.97
N LYS A 66 -6.61 -4.01 -3.79
CA LYS A 66 -7.71 -4.92 -3.46
C LYS A 66 -8.02 -4.99 -1.96
N LEU A 67 -7.19 -4.42 -1.09
CA LEU A 67 -7.44 -4.48 0.35
C LEU A 67 -8.67 -3.62 0.73
N PRO A 68 -9.60 -4.15 1.55
CA PRO A 68 -10.83 -3.44 1.92
C PRO A 68 -10.64 -2.08 2.58
N GLY A 69 -9.51 -1.87 3.26
CA GLY A 69 -9.14 -0.62 3.93
C GLY A 69 -8.25 0.29 3.08
N VAL A 70 -8.09 0.04 1.78
CA VAL A 70 -7.35 0.96 0.89
C VAL A 70 -8.34 1.82 0.14
N VAL A 71 -8.16 3.13 0.21
CA VAL A 71 -9.04 4.13 -0.38
C VAL A 71 -8.24 4.96 -1.39
N ARG A 72 -8.69 4.96 -2.65
CA ARG A 72 -8.16 5.90 -3.63
C ARG A 72 -8.69 7.30 -3.35
N VAL A 73 -7.77 8.24 -3.23
CA VAL A 73 -8.06 9.66 -3.11
C VAL A 73 -7.51 10.32 -4.36
N ASP A 74 -8.36 10.44 -5.36
CA ASP A 74 -8.05 11.26 -6.54
C ASP A 74 -8.37 12.72 -6.19
N THR A 75 -7.47 13.62 -6.51
CA THR A 75 -7.73 15.06 -6.41
C THR A 75 -8.83 15.39 -7.41
N PRO A 76 -9.99 15.92 -6.99
CA PRO A 76 -10.89 16.55 -7.93
C PRO A 76 -10.13 17.74 -8.51
N PHE A 77 -9.83 17.70 -9.80
CA PHE A 77 -9.46 18.92 -10.52
C PHE A 77 -10.67 19.85 -10.38
N THR A 78 -10.54 20.84 -9.50
CA THR A 78 -11.51 21.92 -9.29
C THR A 78 -10.89 23.21 -9.78
#